data_AF-A0A2N2HUL3-F1
#
_entry.id   AF-A0A2N2HUL3-F1
#
_cell.length_a   1.000
_cell.length_b   1.000
_cell.length_c   1.000
_cell.angle_alpha   90.00
_cell.angle_beta   90.00
_cell.angle_gamma   90.00
#
_symmetry.space_group_name_H-M   'P 1'
#
loop_
_entity.id
_entity.type
_entity.pdbx_description
1 polymer ?
#
loop_
_entity_poly.entity_id
_entity_poly.type
_entity_poly.pdbx_seq_one_letter_code
_entity_poly.pdbx_strand_id
1 'polypeptide(L)'
;CEAVTHGFVLWPIGQFIADRGLDHFEPSMNAMIELTQRFSSEFAVRPFLEHHPEATFDRLRTLCLDPNPHVRRWCSEGVRPRLPWGKRLSALVDDPSPIFPILERLKDDPELYVRRSVANNLNDISKDHPARVLATCRRWSDGASEERKWLIKHALRTLIKQGHPEALALIGYDDPQRLQASLRIQPRTIEVGESVRLELELVTTSARPQKLLVDYVVHFVRADGTAGPKVFKWTTTTLAGRKKLELAKNHPMRKTTIRALYAGKHRVEVQVNGHRVTEAFFVLRT
;
A
#
# COMPACT_ATOMS: atom_id res chain seq x y z
N CYS A 1 0.02 28.83 4.16
CA CYS A 1 -1.04 28.33 3.28
C CYS A 1 -0.40 27.57 2.14
N GLU A 2 -0.50 26.24 2.17
CA GLU A 2 -0.13 25.38 1.05
C GLU A 2 -1.01 25.77 -0.13
N ALA A 3 -0.50 26.62 -1.00
CA ALA A 3 -1.18 26.98 -2.24
C ALA A 3 -1.34 25.68 -3.02
N VAL A 4 -2.58 25.38 -3.40
CA VAL A 4 -2.92 24.45 -4.47
C VAL A 4 -1.83 24.56 -5.53
N THR A 5 -1.04 23.50 -5.73
CA THR A 5 0.11 23.54 -6.64
C THR A 5 -0.35 24.12 -7.97
N HIS A 6 0.42 25.03 -8.58
CA HIS A 6 0.02 25.71 -9.82
C HIS A 6 -0.49 24.77 -10.92
N GLY A 7 -0.13 23.48 -10.91
CA GLY A 7 -0.66 22.48 -11.83
C GLY A 7 -2.12 22.07 -11.60
N PHE A 8 -2.67 22.13 -10.38
CA PHE A 8 -4.05 21.67 -10.13
C PHE A 8 -5.10 22.50 -10.87
N VAL A 9 -4.80 23.76 -11.17
CA VAL A 9 -5.66 24.62 -12.01
C VAL A 9 -5.77 24.12 -13.44
N LEU A 10 -4.89 23.18 -13.86
CA LEU A 10 -4.93 22.52 -15.16
C LEU A 10 -5.83 21.27 -15.16
N TRP A 11 -6.39 20.86 -14.02
CA TRP A 11 -7.35 19.74 -13.96
C TRP A 11 -8.50 19.88 -14.97
N PRO A 12 -9.17 21.05 -15.11
CA PRO A 12 -10.25 21.20 -16.07
C PRO A 12 -9.84 20.91 -17.52
N ILE A 13 -8.57 21.10 -17.87
CA ILE A 13 -8.06 20.74 -19.21
C ILE A 13 -8.08 19.21 -19.39
N GLY A 14 -7.62 18.46 -18.39
CA GLY A 14 -7.70 17.01 -18.39
C GLY A 14 -9.14 16.51 -18.45
N GLN A 15 -10.06 17.16 -17.74
CA GLN A 15 -11.48 16.85 -17.79
C GLN A 15 -12.07 17.12 -19.18
N PHE A 16 -11.73 18.26 -19.81
CA PHE A 16 -12.15 18.57 -21.16
C PHE A 16 -11.70 17.50 -22.17
N ILE A 17 -10.44 17.05 -22.08
CA ILE A 17 -9.93 15.96 -22.93
C ILE A 17 -10.72 14.66 -22.68
N ALA A 18 -11.00 14.32 -21.41
CA ALA A 18 -11.78 13.14 -21.05
C ALA A 18 -13.19 13.16 -21.66
N ASP A 19 -13.85 14.33 -21.63
CA ASP A 19 -15.25 14.48 -22.03
C ASP A 19 -15.44 14.66 -23.54
N ARG A 20 -14.44 15.22 -24.24
CA ARG A 20 -14.57 15.66 -25.65
C ARG A 20 -13.52 15.06 -26.59
N GLY A 21 -12.52 14.35 -26.07
CA GLY A 21 -11.35 13.94 -26.83
C GLY A 21 -11.42 12.56 -27.49
N LEU A 22 -12.45 11.73 -27.20
CA LEU A 22 -12.52 10.34 -27.67
C LEU A 22 -12.46 10.23 -29.19
N ASP A 23 -13.19 11.07 -29.92
CA ASP A 23 -13.19 11.09 -31.40
C ASP A 23 -11.90 11.71 -32.01
N HIS A 24 -10.99 12.19 -31.16
CA HIS A 24 -9.76 12.87 -31.54
C HIS A 24 -8.56 12.25 -30.82
N PHE A 25 -8.35 10.94 -31.02
CA PHE A 25 -7.34 10.16 -30.29
C PHE A 25 -5.94 10.78 -30.31
N GLU A 26 -5.38 11.04 -31.49
CA GLU A 26 -4.00 11.58 -31.61
C GLU A 26 -3.84 12.98 -30.99
N PRO A 27 -4.68 13.99 -31.31
CA PRO A 27 -4.64 15.28 -30.61
C PRO A 27 -4.78 15.14 -29.09
N SER A 28 -5.67 14.27 -28.61
CA SER A 28 -5.90 14.06 -27.18
C SER A 28 -4.71 13.41 -26.49
N MET A 29 -4.08 12.40 -27.11
CA MET A 29 -2.87 11.78 -26.56
C MET A 29 -1.72 12.78 -26.49
N ASN A 30 -1.52 13.61 -27.51
CA ASN A 30 -0.49 14.64 -27.50
C ASN A 30 -0.76 15.72 -26.44
N ALA A 31 -2.01 16.16 -26.31
CA ALA A 31 -2.40 17.10 -25.25
C ALA A 31 -2.20 16.50 -23.84
N MET A 32 -2.51 15.21 -23.65
CA MET A 32 -2.27 14.52 -22.37
C MET A 32 -0.78 14.37 -22.05
N ILE A 33 0.09 14.17 -23.04
CA ILE A 33 1.55 14.17 -22.86
C ILE A 33 2.03 15.54 -22.38
N GLU A 34 1.54 16.63 -22.96
CA GLU A 34 1.90 17.99 -22.51
C GLU A 34 1.34 18.32 -21.12
N LEU A 35 0.08 17.95 -20.87
CA LEU A 35 -0.59 18.19 -19.60
C LEU A 35 0.11 17.44 -18.46
N THR A 36 0.49 16.19 -18.67
CA THR A 36 1.08 15.38 -17.58
C THR A 36 2.44 15.88 -17.14
N GLN A 37 3.15 16.64 -17.98
CA GLN A 37 4.43 17.28 -17.63
C GLN A 37 4.27 18.49 -16.71
N ARG A 38 3.06 19.08 -16.63
CA ARG A 38 2.75 20.28 -15.83
C ARG A 38 1.80 19.98 -14.65
N PHE A 39 1.04 18.90 -14.76
CA PHE A 39 0.11 18.43 -13.74
C PHE A 39 0.03 16.89 -13.76
N SER A 40 -1.02 16.34 -14.37
CA SER A 40 -1.26 14.89 -14.50
C SER A 40 -2.39 14.65 -15.50
N SER A 41 -2.25 13.59 -16.31
CA SER A 41 -3.29 13.09 -17.21
C SER A 41 -3.90 11.76 -16.72
N GLU A 42 -3.70 11.41 -15.44
CA GLU A 42 -4.11 10.11 -14.85
C GLU A 42 -5.62 9.86 -14.87
N PHE A 43 -6.43 10.94 -14.86
CA PHE A 43 -7.88 10.87 -15.00
C PHE A 43 -8.32 10.94 -16.47
N ALA A 44 -7.67 11.81 -17.25
CA ALA A 44 -8.02 12.10 -18.64
C ALA A 44 -7.90 10.89 -19.57
N VAL A 45 -6.94 10.00 -19.30
CA VAL A 45 -6.70 8.80 -20.13
C VAL A 45 -7.75 7.71 -19.93
N ARG A 46 -8.54 7.77 -18.85
CA ARG A 46 -9.41 6.64 -18.43
C ARG A 46 -10.54 6.34 -19.41
N PRO A 47 -11.24 7.33 -20.01
CA PRO A 47 -12.20 7.06 -21.09
C PRO A 47 -11.56 6.38 -22.30
N PHE A 48 -10.32 6.73 -22.65
CA PHE A 48 -9.59 6.11 -23.76
C PHE A 48 -9.25 4.65 -23.47
N LEU A 49 -8.91 4.31 -22.22
CA LEU A 49 -8.73 2.91 -21.81
C LEU A 49 -10.02 2.08 -21.91
N GLU A 50 -11.19 2.71 -21.82
CA GLU A 50 -12.48 2.03 -21.92
C GLU A 50 -12.96 1.89 -23.38
N HIS A 51 -12.75 2.91 -24.21
CA HIS A 51 -13.30 2.97 -25.57
C HIS A 51 -12.28 2.60 -26.67
N HIS A 52 -10.98 2.78 -26.40
CA HIS A 52 -9.87 2.50 -27.31
C HIS A 52 -8.73 1.76 -26.61
N PRO A 53 -8.99 0.62 -25.93
CA PRO A 53 -8.02 -0.02 -25.06
C PRO A 53 -6.72 -0.39 -25.78
N GLU A 54 -6.80 -1.05 -26.93
CA GLU A 54 -5.62 -1.50 -27.69
C GLU A 54 -4.71 -0.34 -28.07
N ALA A 55 -5.26 0.66 -28.79
CA ALA A 55 -4.52 1.86 -29.18
C ALA A 55 -3.94 2.62 -27.98
N THR A 56 -4.69 2.73 -26.88
CA THR A 56 -4.22 3.42 -25.67
C THR A 56 -3.06 2.68 -25.00
N PHE A 57 -3.17 1.36 -24.83
CA PHE A 57 -2.09 0.56 -24.26
C PHE A 57 -0.84 0.56 -25.15
N ASP A 58 -0.99 0.51 -26.47
CA ASP A 58 0.12 0.63 -27.42
C ASP A 58 0.87 1.94 -27.25
N ARG A 59 0.12 3.04 -27.19
CA ARG A 59 0.70 4.38 -27.00
C ARG A 59 1.41 4.48 -25.65
N LEU A 60 0.80 4.02 -24.56
CA LEU A 60 1.42 4.06 -23.22
C LEU A 60 2.65 3.16 -23.12
N ARG A 61 2.67 2.00 -23.78
CA ARG A 61 3.85 1.13 -23.83
C ARG A 61 5.05 1.81 -24.48
N THR A 62 4.84 2.52 -25.58
CA THR A 62 5.91 3.31 -26.22
C THR A 62 6.39 4.44 -25.32
N LEU A 63 5.46 5.15 -24.66
CA LEU A 63 5.77 6.28 -23.78
C LEU A 63 6.48 5.89 -22.47
N CYS A 64 6.56 4.59 -22.14
CA CYS A 64 7.41 4.13 -21.04
C CYS A 64 8.91 4.41 -21.28
N LEU A 65 9.31 4.74 -22.51
CA LEU A 65 10.67 5.10 -22.88
C LEU A 65 10.93 6.62 -22.92
N ASP A 66 9.92 7.42 -22.63
CA ASP A 66 10.03 8.87 -22.74
C ASP A 66 11.11 9.43 -21.79
N PRO A 67 11.94 10.41 -22.23
CA PRO A 67 12.94 11.00 -21.36
C PRO A 67 12.33 11.69 -20.13
N ASN A 68 11.09 12.17 -20.22
CA ASN A 68 10.42 12.87 -19.14
C ASN A 68 9.79 11.88 -18.12
N PRO A 69 10.20 11.93 -16.84
CA PRO A 69 9.66 11.03 -15.83
C PRO A 69 8.18 11.24 -15.52
N HIS A 70 7.62 12.42 -15.79
CA HIS A 70 6.18 12.66 -15.64
C HIS A 70 5.36 11.86 -16.65
N VAL A 71 5.85 11.71 -17.88
CA VAL A 71 5.23 10.89 -18.93
C VAL A 71 5.33 9.41 -18.58
N ARG A 72 6.52 8.95 -18.17
CA ARG A 72 6.72 7.55 -17.73
C ARG A 72 5.86 7.20 -16.50
N ARG A 73 5.78 8.09 -15.51
CA ARG A 73 4.89 7.90 -14.34
C ARG A 73 3.44 7.80 -14.78
N TRP A 74 2.98 8.67 -15.68
CA TRP A 74 1.61 8.64 -16.19
C TRP A 74 1.24 7.30 -16.83
N CYS A 75 2.16 6.68 -17.57
CA CYS A 75 1.95 5.35 -18.15
C CYS A 75 1.56 4.30 -17.10
N SER A 76 2.23 4.30 -15.94
CA SER A 76 1.88 3.43 -14.81
C SER A 76 0.64 3.92 -14.05
N GLU A 77 0.51 5.22 -13.81
CA GLU A 77 -0.55 5.75 -12.94
C GLU A 77 -1.94 5.73 -13.61
N GLY A 78 -2.01 6.14 -14.88
CA GLY A 78 -3.26 6.25 -15.63
C GLY A 78 -4.00 4.92 -15.75
N VAL A 79 -3.26 3.81 -15.82
CA VAL A 79 -3.80 2.45 -15.94
C VAL A 79 -4.06 1.77 -14.58
N ARG A 80 -3.92 2.49 -13.45
CA ARG A 80 -4.21 1.91 -12.12
C ARG A 80 -5.69 1.46 -12.04
N PRO A 81 -5.97 0.18 -11.71
CA PRO A 81 -7.35 -0.32 -11.62
C PRO A 81 -8.20 0.42 -10.58
N ARG A 82 -7.56 0.85 -9.48
CA ARG A 82 -8.19 1.46 -8.30
C ARG A 82 -7.56 2.81 -7.94
N LEU A 83 -7.35 3.66 -8.94
CA LEU A 83 -6.82 5.01 -8.75
C LEU A 83 -7.72 5.83 -7.78
N PRO A 84 -7.17 6.44 -6.71
CA PRO A 84 -7.94 7.35 -5.86
C PRO A 84 -8.53 8.50 -6.66
N TRP A 85 -9.78 8.87 -6.38
CA TRP A 85 -10.55 9.93 -7.08
C TRP A 85 -10.84 9.66 -8.57
N GLY A 86 -10.20 8.67 -9.18
CA GLY A 86 -10.49 8.23 -10.54
C GLY A 86 -11.60 7.21 -10.60
N LYS A 87 -12.26 7.12 -11.76
CA LYS A 87 -13.22 6.04 -12.07
C LYS A 87 -12.52 4.69 -11.96
N ARG A 88 -13.09 3.74 -11.22
CA ARG A 88 -12.55 2.37 -11.17
C ARG A 88 -12.61 1.73 -12.57
N LEU A 89 -11.49 1.20 -13.06
CA LEU A 89 -11.43 0.53 -14.36
C LEU A 89 -11.77 -0.95 -14.16
N SER A 90 -13.06 -1.29 -14.16
CA SER A 90 -13.54 -2.65 -13.84
C SER A 90 -12.90 -3.72 -14.72
N ALA A 91 -12.77 -3.48 -16.03
CA ALA A 91 -12.10 -4.41 -16.94
C ALA A 91 -10.65 -4.75 -16.51
N LEU A 92 -9.91 -3.77 -15.98
CA LEU A 92 -8.54 -3.97 -15.48
C LEU A 92 -8.48 -4.49 -14.04
N VAL A 93 -9.58 -4.38 -13.28
CA VAL A 93 -9.75 -5.10 -12.02
C VAL A 93 -9.98 -6.57 -12.32
N ASP A 94 -10.80 -6.90 -13.31
CA ASP A 94 -11.15 -8.27 -13.66
C ASP A 94 -9.97 -8.98 -14.33
N ASP A 95 -9.34 -8.34 -15.32
CA ASP A 95 -8.09 -8.81 -15.92
C ASP A 95 -6.99 -7.72 -15.97
N PRO A 96 -6.01 -7.76 -15.05
CA PRO A 96 -4.88 -6.83 -15.06
C PRO A 96 -3.79 -7.17 -16.09
N SER A 97 -3.95 -8.18 -16.96
CA SER A 97 -2.93 -8.58 -17.95
C SER A 97 -2.36 -7.43 -18.79
N PRO A 98 -3.18 -6.48 -19.31
CA PRO A 98 -2.67 -5.38 -20.13
C PRO A 98 -1.72 -4.43 -19.38
N ILE A 99 -1.78 -4.40 -18.04
CA ILE A 99 -0.97 -3.50 -17.22
C ILE A 99 0.47 -4.02 -17.07
N PHE A 100 0.67 -5.33 -16.97
CA PHE A 100 1.96 -5.92 -16.63
C PHE A 100 3.12 -5.53 -17.57
N PRO A 101 2.95 -5.44 -18.91
CA PRO A 101 4.00 -4.97 -19.81
C PRO A 101 4.52 -3.57 -19.48
N ILE A 102 3.63 -2.64 -19.09
CA ILE A 102 4.02 -1.28 -18.67
C ILE A 102 4.84 -1.36 -17.38
N LEU A 103 4.38 -2.12 -16.38
CA LEU A 103 5.06 -2.23 -15.09
C LEU A 103 6.43 -2.93 -15.24
N GLU A 104 6.53 -3.93 -16.11
CA GLU A 104 7.77 -4.65 -16.42
C GLU A 104 8.84 -3.72 -17.01
N ARG A 105 8.41 -2.75 -17.84
CA ARG A 105 9.29 -1.75 -18.45
C ARG A 105 9.79 -0.72 -17.43
N LEU A 106 8.95 -0.36 -16.46
CA LEU A 106 9.19 0.72 -15.50
C LEU A 106 9.72 0.25 -14.14
N LYS A 107 9.89 -1.06 -13.92
CA LYS A 107 10.32 -1.62 -12.62
C LYS A 107 11.69 -1.11 -12.12
N ASP A 108 12.55 -0.73 -13.06
CA ASP A 108 13.92 -0.23 -12.82
C ASP A 108 14.09 1.24 -13.18
N ASP A 109 12.99 1.99 -13.29
CA ASP A 109 13.06 3.42 -13.60
C ASP A 109 14.00 4.13 -12.62
N PRO A 110 14.91 5.02 -13.06
CA PRO A 110 15.82 5.74 -12.15
C PRO A 110 15.08 6.65 -11.17
N GLU A 111 13.87 7.10 -11.51
CA GLU A 111 13.10 8.02 -10.69
C GLU A 111 12.22 7.31 -9.66
N LEU A 112 12.42 7.64 -8.38
CA LEU A 112 11.56 7.14 -7.29
C LEU A 112 10.09 7.48 -7.51
N TYR A 113 9.81 8.64 -8.13
CA TYR A 113 8.48 9.08 -8.49
C TYR A 113 7.75 8.07 -9.39
N VAL A 114 8.43 7.54 -10.40
CA VAL A 114 7.89 6.51 -11.32
C VAL A 114 7.77 5.17 -10.60
N ARG A 115 8.82 4.72 -9.91
CA ARG A 115 8.80 3.43 -9.16
C ARG A 115 7.69 3.39 -8.11
N ARG A 116 7.38 4.52 -7.48
CA ARG A 116 6.27 4.64 -6.52
C ARG A 116 4.91 4.42 -7.20
N SER A 117 4.71 4.91 -8.43
CA SER A 117 3.51 4.63 -9.21
C SER A 117 3.40 3.15 -9.54
N VAL A 118 4.49 2.53 -10.01
CA VAL A 118 4.54 1.09 -10.33
C VAL A 118 4.15 0.26 -9.10
N ALA A 119 4.73 0.57 -7.94
CA ALA A 119 4.42 -0.12 -6.70
C ALA A 119 2.99 0.17 -6.18
N ASN A 120 2.42 1.34 -6.45
CA ASN A 120 1.01 1.61 -6.15
C ASN A 120 0.08 0.81 -7.07
N ASN A 121 0.42 0.68 -8.34
CA ASN A 121 -0.35 -0.11 -9.30
C ASN A 121 -0.35 -1.59 -8.92
N LEU A 122 0.83 -2.19 -8.66
CA LEU A 122 0.91 -3.56 -8.14
C LEU A 122 0.13 -3.75 -6.83
N ASN A 123 0.16 -2.79 -5.92
CA ASN A 123 -0.62 -2.86 -4.69
C ASN A 123 -2.14 -2.73 -4.92
N ASP A 124 -2.57 -2.07 -5.98
CA ASP A 124 -3.98 -2.04 -6.36
C ASP A 124 -4.40 -3.39 -6.95
N ILE A 125 -3.57 -3.98 -7.81
CA ILE A 125 -3.79 -5.31 -8.38
C ILE A 125 -3.83 -6.39 -7.28
N SER A 126 -2.98 -6.30 -6.25
CA SER A 126 -2.87 -7.32 -5.20
C SER A 126 -4.13 -7.47 -4.32
N LYS A 127 -5.06 -6.50 -4.38
CA LYS A 127 -6.35 -6.56 -3.68
C LYS A 127 -7.30 -7.60 -4.29
N ASP A 128 -7.15 -7.89 -5.58
CA ASP A 128 -8.01 -8.80 -6.33
C ASP A 128 -7.22 -10.00 -6.89
N HIS A 129 -5.95 -9.79 -7.26
CA HIS A 129 -5.06 -10.78 -7.88
C HIS A 129 -3.73 -10.96 -7.12
N PRO A 130 -3.75 -11.34 -5.82
CA PRO A 130 -2.54 -11.43 -5.01
C PRO A 130 -1.50 -12.39 -5.58
N ALA A 131 -1.92 -13.55 -6.10
CA ALA A 131 -1.03 -14.56 -6.68
C ALA A 131 -0.23 -14.03 -7.89
N ARG A 132 -0.85 -13.23 -8.77
CA ARG A 132 -0.18 -12.64 -9.94
C ARG A 132 0.88 -11.62 -9.54
N VAL A 133 0.58 -10.82 -8.51
CA VAL A 133 1.53 -9.83 -7.97
C VAL A 133 2.70 -10.53 -7.29
N LEU A 134 2.43 -11.54 -6.46
CA LEU A 134 3.46 -12.35 -5.80
C LEU A 134 4.38 -13.03 -6.80
N ALA A 135 3.83 -13.68 -7.83
CA ALA A 135 4.61 -14.29 -8.90
C ALA A 135 5.49 -13.26 -9.62
N THR A 136 4.98 -12.06 -9.87
CA THR A 136 5.76 -10.96 -10.49
C THR A 136 6.87 -10.48 -9.57
N CYS A 137 6.57 -10.16 -8.31
CA CYS A 137 7.56 -9.73 -7.33
C CYS A 137 8.64 -10.79 -7.08
N ARG A 138 8.29 -12.08 -7.11
CA ARG A 138 9.26 -13.18 -7.01
C ARG A 138 10.25 -13.17 -8.18
N ARG A 139 9.76 -13.08 -9.43
CA ARG A 139 10.63 -12.95 -10.61
C ARG A 139 11.52 -11.71 -10.51
N TRP A 140 10.98 -10.61 -10.02
CA TRP A 140 11.71 -9.35 -9.90
C TRP A 140 12.73 -9.32 -8.77
N SER A 141 12.57 -10.16 -7.73
CA SER A 141 13.45 -10.20 -6.57
C SER A 141 14.84 -10.76 -6.87
N ASP A 142 14.96 -11.61 -7.90
CA ASP A 142 16.24 -12.16 -8.30
C ASP A 142 17.13 -11.07 -8.90
N GLY A 143 18.37 -10.97 -8.41
CA GLY A 143 19.31 -9.92 -8.78
C GLY A 143 18.82 -8.48 -8.55
N ALA A 144 17.82 -8.26 -7.70
CA ALA A 144 17.21 -6.94 -7.51
C ALA A 144 18.18 -5.91 -6.92
N SER A 145 18.20 -4.70 -7.48
CA SER A 145 18.84 -3.53 -6.87
C SER A 145 18.08 -3.08 -5.60
N GLU A 146 18.66 -2.17 -4.81
CA GLU A 146 17.99 -1.63 -3.63
C GLU A 146 16.71 -0.87 -3.99
N GLU A 147 16.69 -0.19 -5.13
CA GLU A 147 15.53 0.50 -5.70
C GLU A 147 14.40 -0.48 -6.03
N ARG A 148 14.73 -1.61 -6.66
CA ARG A 148 13.75 -2.65 -6.99
C ARG A 148 13.26 -3.39 -5.75
N LYS A 149 14.13 -3.64 -4.77
CA LYS A 149 13.72 -4.17 -3.45
C LYS A 149 12.75 -3.23 -2.73
N TRP A 150 13.02 -1.91 -2.77
CA TRP A 150 12.11 -0.89 -2.25
C TRP A 150 10.75 -0.95 -2.95
N LEU A 151 10.74 -1.04 -4.29
CA LEU A 151 9.54 -1.14 -5.11
C LEU A 151 8.72 -2.37 -4.69
N ILE A 152 9.33 -3.55 -4.65
CA ILE A 152 8.67 -4.81 -4.26
C ILE A 152 8.07 -4.70 -2.86
N LYS A 153 8.83 -4.20 -1.88
CA LYS A 153 8.33 -4.00 -0.51
C LYS A 153 7.14 -3.04 -0.46
N HIS A 154 7.16 -1.96 -1.22
CA HIS A 154 6.06 -1.00 -1.29
C HIS A 154 4.84 -1.60 -2.01
N ALA A 155 5.05 -2.40 -3.06
CA ALA A 155 3.99 -3.10 -3.81
C ALA A 155 3.23 -4.12 -2.95
N LEU A 156 3.95 -4.83 -2.08
CA LEU A 156 3.38 -5.88 -1.23
C LEU A 156 2.84 -5.36 0.11
N ARG A 157 2.86 -4.05 0.37
CA ARG A 157 2.53 -3.46 1.68
C ARG A 157 1.18 -3.89 2.25
N THR A 158 0.17 -4.10 1.40
CA THR A 158 -1.15 -4.56 1.85
C THR A 158 -1.10 -6.02 2.28
N LEU A 159 -0.49 -6.89 1.47
CA LEU A 159 -0.32 -8.31 1.80
C LEU A 159 0.55 -8.52 3.04
N ILE A 160 1.66 -7.76 3.17
CA ILE A 160 2.52 -7.76 4.37
C ILE A 160 1.69 -7.38 5.60
N LYS A 161 0.86 -6.34 5.50
CA LYS A 161 0.00 -5.89 6.60
C LYS A 161 -1.07 -6.91 6.97
N GLN A 162 -1.55 -7.68 5.99
CA GLN A 162 -2.46 -8.83 6.20
C GLN A 162 -1.75 -10.07 6.75
N GLY A 163 -0.41 -10.06 6.82
CA GLY A 163 0.37 -11.19 7.31
C GLY A 163 0.55 -12.30 6.28
N HIS A 164 0.47 -12.00 4.98
CA HIS A 164 0.60 -13.01 3.93
C HIS A 164 2.01 -13.65 3.96
N PRO A 165 2.15 -14.98 4.17
CA PRO A 165 3.44 -15.63 4.37
C PRO A 165 4.41 -15.43 3.21
N GLU A 166 3.95 -15.63 1.98
CA GLU A 166 4.81 -15.47 0.80
C GLU A 166 5.29 -14.02 0.60
N ALA A 167 4.43 -13.03 0.86
CA ALA A 167 4.81 -11.62 0.74
C ALA A 167 5.89 -11.24 1.75
N LEU A 168 5.82 -11.81 2.97
CA LEU A 168 6.81 -11.62 4.02
C LEU A 168 8.14 -12.32 3.69
N ALA A 169 8.08 -13.55 3.19
CA ALA A 169 9.27 -14.29 2.76
C ALA A 169 10.04 -13.54 1.66
N LEU A 170 9.33 -12.96 0.67
CA LEU A 170 9.92 -12.17 -0.40
C LEU A 170 10.70 -10.94 0.06
N ILE A 171 10.39 -10.40 1.25
CA ILE A 171 11.11 -9.27 1.85
C ILE A 171 12.01 -9.69 3.03
N GLY A 172 12.28 -10.99 3.16
CA GLY A 172 13.24 -11.56 4.10
C GLY A 172 12.73 -11.75 5.53
N TYR A 173 11.42 -11.97 5.69
CA TYR A 173 10.81 -12.34 6.97
C TYR A 173 10.19 -13.74 6.88
N ASP A 174 10.82 -14.69 7.56
CA ASP A 174 10.36 -16.07 7.66
C ASP A 174 9.46 -16.28 8.88
N ASP A 175 8.87 -17.48 8.98
CA ASP A 175 8.07 -17.87 10.14
C ASP A 175 8.91 -17.86 11.43
N PRO A 176 8.43 -17.19 12.49
CA PRO A 176 9.17 -17.07 13.74
C PRO A 176 9.23 -18.44 14.43
N GLN A 177 10.45 -18.89 14.72
CA GLN A 177 10.73 -20.19 15.31
C GLN A 177 10.82 -20.09 16.83
N ARG A 178 10.03 -20.94 17.51
CA ARG A 178 10.04 -21.10 18.98
C ARG A 178 9.95 -19.75 19.71
N LEU A 179 9.02 -18.90 19.27
CA LEU A 179 8.79 -17.57 19.81
C LEU A 179 7.62 -17.62 20.79
N GLN A 180 7.84 -17.16 22.01
CA GLN A 180 6.81 -16.89 23.00
C GLN A 180 6.61 -15.38 23.11
N ALA A 181 5.35 -14.95 23.31
CA ALA A 181 5.01 -13.55 23.38
C ALA A 181 4.04 -13.28 24.53
N SER A 182 4.25 -12.18 25.25
CA SER A 182 3.29 -11.67 26.24
C SER A 182 3.01 -10.18 25.99
N LEU A 183 1.74 -9.79 26.06
CA LEU A 183 1.30 -8.41 25.89
C LEU A 183 0.63 -7.92 27.17
N ARG A 184 1.06 -6.75 27.64
CA ARG A 184 0.46 -5.99 28.72
C ARG A 184 0.00 -4.63 28.19
N ILE A 185 -1.17 -4.19 28.63
CA ILE A 185 -1.74 -2.89 28.26
C ILE A 185 -2.03 -2.09 29.51
N GLN A 186 -1.55 -0.85 29.56
CA GLN A 186 -1.76 0.06 30.68
C GLN A 186 -2.09 1.48 30.24
N PRO A 187 -3.05 2.16 30.90
CA PRO A 187 -4.00 1.59 31.86
C PRO A 187 -5.01 0.67 31.14
N ARG A 188 -5.69 -0.19 31.90
CA ARG A 188 -6.70 -1.13 31.35
C ARG A 188 -8.02 -0.45 30.98
N THR A 189 -8.23 0.78 31.45
CA THR A 189 -9.40 1.60 31.13
C THR A 189 -8.91 3.01 30.84
N ILE A 190 -9.43 3.61 29.78
CA ILE A 190 -9.14 4.98 29.35
C ILE A 190 -10.41 5.68 28.87
N GLU A 191 -10.40 7.01 28.87
CA GLU A 191 -11.40 7.87 28.25
C GLU A 191 -11.00 8.29 26.83
N VAL A 192 -11.97 8.77 26.05
CA VAL A 192 -11.70 9.31 24.71
C VAL A 192 -10.77 10.52 24.82
N GLY A 193 -9.66 10.50 24.06
CA GLY A 193 -8.61 11.52 24.10
C GLY A 193 -7.30 11.02 24.71
N GLU A 194 -7.38 9.99 25.55
CA GLU A 194 -6.24 9.39 26.23
C GLU A 194 -5.49 8.37 25.35
N SER A 195 -4.49 7.71 25.93
CA SER A 195 -3.67 6.70 25.25
C SER A 195 -3.42 5.50 26.16
N VAL A 196 -3.36 4.32 25.56
CA VAL A 196 -2.83 3.13 26.23
C VAL A 196 -1.38 2.90 25.83
N ARG A 197 -0.57 2.41 26.77
CA ARG A 197 0.76 1.88 26.54
C ARG A 197 0.66 0.38 26.33
N LEU A 198 1.12 -0.08 25.17
CA LEU A 198 1.29 -1.48 24.81
C LEU A 198 2.71 -1.89 25.18
N GLU A 199 2.86 -2.94 25.98
CA GLU A 199 4.15 -3.46 26.44
C GLU A 199 4.24 -4.93 26.05
N LEU A 200 5.16 -5.24 25.14
CA LEU A 200 5.34 -6.54 24.53
C LEU A 200 6.68 -7.13 24.96
N GLU A 201 6.66 -8.34 25.49
CA GLU A 201 7.84 -9.17 25.67
C GLU A 201 7.82 -10.31 24.64
N LEU A 202 8.94 -10.48 23.93
CA LEU A 202 9.19 -11.57 23.00
C LEU A 202 10.38 -12.38 23.50
N VAL A 203 10.22 -13.70 23.66
CA VAL A 203 11.28 -14.62 24.09
C VAL A 203 11.43 -15.71 23.06
N THR A 204 12.66 -16.00 22.61
CA THR A 204 12.92 -17.13 21.73
C THR A 204 13.82 -18.17 22.37
N THR A 205 13.50 -19.44 22.18
CA THR A 205 14.40 -20.57 22.52
C THR A 205 15.22 -21.04 21.31
N SER A 206 15.04 -20.41 20.13
CA SER A 206 15.88 -20.66 18.96
C SER A 206 17.31 -20.19 19.22
N ALA A 207 18.30 -20.95 18.75
CA ALA A 207 19.70 -20.54 18.82
C ALA A 207 20.07 -19.50 17.75
N ARG A 208 19.29 -19.40 16.66
CA ARG A 208 19.59 -18.50 15.54
C ARG A 208 18.90 -17.14 15.74
N PRO A 209 19.55 -16.02 15.35
CA PRO A 209 18.88 -14.73 15.27
C PRO A 209 17.70 -14.76 14.29
N GLN A 210 16.67 -13.98 14.57
CA GLN A 210 15.44 -13.94 13.76
C GLN A 210 15.05 -12.49 13.44
N LYS A 211 14.80 -12.19 12.17
CA LYS A 211 14.25 -10.89 11.76
C LYS A 211 12.76 -10.87 12.05
N LEU A 212 12.31 -9.86 12.79
CA LEU A 212 10.95 -9.71 13.24
C LEU A 212 10.35 -8.41 12.67
N LEU A 213 9.26 -8.55 11.94
CA LEU A 213 8.31 -7.49 11.61
C LEU A 213 7.18 -7.59 12.63
N VAL A 214 7.15 -6.61 13.53
CA VAL A 214 6.15 -6.53 14.60
C VAL A 214 5.11 -5.48 14.21
N ASP A 215 3.87 -5.92 14.08
CA ASP A 215 2.68 -5.08 13.93
C ASP A 215 1.75 -5.34 15.12
N TYR A 216 0.79 -4.45 15.35
CA TYR A 216 -0.30 -4.70 16.30
C TYR A 216 -1.64 -4.38 15.66
N VAL A 217 -2.69 -5.05 16.12
CA VAL A 217 -4.04 -4.94 15.57
C VAL A 217 -4.99 -4.55 16.66
N VAL A 218 -5.58 -3.37 16.51
CA VAL A 218 -6.65 -2.92 17.40
C VAL A 218 -7.98 -3.30 16.76
N HIS A 219 -8.78 -4.06 17.49
CA HIS A 219 -10.15 -4.41 17.14
C HIS A 219 -11.05 -3.31 17.69
N PHE A 220 -11.31 -2.30 16.87
CA PHE A 220 -12.12 -1.16 17.27
C PHE A 220 -13.58 -1.54 17.37
N VAL A 221 -14.20 -1.29 18.53
CA VAL A 221 -15.65 -1.37 18.69
C VAL A 221 -16.32 -0.38 17.75
N ARG A 222 -17.41 -0.81 17.10
CA ARG A 222 -18.24 -0.04 16.18
C ARG A 222 -19.58 0.33 16.85
N ALA A 223 -20.37 1.16 16.16
CA ALA A 223 -21.70 1.59 16.62
C ALA A 223 -22.65 0.43 16.92
N ASP A 224 -22.55 -0.67 16.17
CA ASP A 224 -23.37 -1.88 16.32
C ASP A 224 -22.85 -2.85 17.41
N GLY A 225 -21.81 -2.47 18.15
CA GLY A 225 -21.18 -3.30 19.16
C GLY A 225 -20.20 -4.35 18.62
N THR A 226 -20.11 -4.54 17.30
CA THR A 226 -19.10 -5.42 16.69
C THR A 226 -17.71 -4.80 16.77
N ALA A 227 -16.66 -5.61 16.57
CA ALA A 227 -15.28 -5.13 16.53
C ALA A 227 -14.64 -5.33 15.15
N GLY A 228 -13.81 -4.36 14.74
CA GLY A 228 -13.16 -4.33 13.43
C GLY A 228 -11.65 -4.24 13.52
N PRO A 229 -10.88 -5.11 12.85
CA PRO A 229 -9.44 -5.09 12.95
C PRO A 229 -8.85 -3.90 12.19
N LYS A 230 -7.92 -3.20 12.83
CA LYS A 230 -7.04 -2.24 12.18
C LYS A 230 -5.59 -2.53 12.54
N VAL A 231 -4.81 -2.90 11.54
CA VAL A 231 -3.37 -3.14 11.70
C VAL A 231 -2.58 -1.83 11.71
N PHE A 232 -1.65 -1.73 12.64
CA PHE A 232 -0.70 -0.63 12.83
C PHE A 232 0.72 -1.17 12.82
N LYS A 233 1.64 -0.42 12.20
CA LYS A 233 3.06 -0.75 12.22
C LYS A 233 3.64 -0.51 13.61
N TRP A 234 4.35 -1.48 14.18
CA TRP A 234 5.11 -1.29 15.41
C TRP A 234 6.57 -0.98 15.09
N THR A 235 7.31 -1.99 14.61
CA THR A 235 8.75 -1.91 14.33
C THR A 235 9.23 -3.09 13.49
N THR A 236 10.44 -2.98 12.94
CA THR A 236 11.21 -4.10 12.38
C THR A 236 12.53 -4.21 13.14
N THR A 237 12.90 -5.40 13.59
CA THR A 237 14.07 -5.62 14.45
C THR A 237 14.62 -7.03 14.29
N THR A 238 15.75 -7.32 14.92
CA THR A 238 16.33 -8.68 14.99
C THR A 238 16.34 -9.13 16.45
N LEU A 239 15.68 -10.26 16.74
CA LEU A 239 15.77 -10.93 18.03
C LEU A 239 16.95 -11.91 17.98
N ALA A 240 17.97 -11.66 18.80
CA ALA A 240 19.09 -12.58 18.95
C ALA A 240 18.62 -13.95 19.51
N GLY A 241 19.35 -15.02 19.16
CA GLY A 241 19.03 -16.37 19.62
C GLY A 241 19.11 -16.52 21.14
N ARG A 242 18.19 -17.28 21.74
CA ARG A 242 18.06 -17.52 23.18
C ARG A 242 18.01 -16.24 24.01
N LYS A 243 17.46 -15.17 23.44
CA LYS A 243 17.28 -13.88 24.12
C LYS A 243 15.81 -13.51 24.23
N LYS A 244 15.58 -12.46 25.01
CA LYS A 244 14.33 -11.73 25.07
C LYS A 244 14.47 -10.35 24.46
N LEU A 245 13.35 -9.79 24.01
CA LEU A 245 13.21 -8.43 23.52
C LEU A 245 11.96 -7.82 24.14
N GLU A 246 12.10 -6.61 24.67
CA GLU A 246 11.00 -5.84 25.23
C GLU A 246 10.72 -4.62 24.33
N LEU A 247 9.46 -4.38 24.02
CA LEU A 247 8.99 -3.28 23.19
C LEU A 247 7.86 -2.54 23.88
N ALA A 248 7.86 -1.22 23.79
CA ALA A 248 6.75 -0.39 24.27
C ALA A 248 6.24 0.55 23.17
N LYS A 249 4.93 0.79 23.13
CA LYS A 249 4.32 1.75 22.19
C LYS A 249 3.03 2.34 22.74
N ASN A 250 2.89 3.66 22.60
CA ASN A 250 1.64 4.33 22.93
C ASN A 250 0.67 4.26 21.75
N HIS A 251 -0.59 3.93 22.04
CA HIS A 251 -1.71 3.96 21.10
C HIS A 251 -2.74 5.01 21.55
N PRO A 252 -2.88 6.13 20.81
CA PRO A 252 -3.84 7.17 21.15
C PRO A 252 -5.26 6.82 20.70
N MET A 253 -6.24 7.05 21.57
CA MET A 253 -7.68 6.93 21.29
C MET A 253 -8.31 8.31 21.13
N ARG A 254 -7.82 9.07 20.14
CA ARG A 254 -8.31 10.42 19.82
C ARG A 254 -9.28 10.39 18.65
N LYS A 255 -10.32 11.22 18.71
CA LYS A 255 -11.24 11.41 17.58
C LYS A 255 -10.46 11.95 16.37
N THR A 256 -10.73 11.38 15.20
CA THR A 256 -10.20 11.87 13.91
C THR A 256 -11.38 12.08 12.97
N THR A 257 -11.21 12.94 11.96
CA THR A 257 -12.25 13.21 10.95
C THR A 257 -12.70 11.95 10.20
N ILE A 258 -11.86 10.91 10.17
CA ILE A 258 -12.07 9.68 9.41
C ILE A 258 -12.46 8.46 10.27
N ARG A 259 -12.51 8.59 11.61
CA ARG A 259 -12.86 7.45 12.49
C ARG A 259 -13.52 7.93 13.79
N ALA A 260 -14.80 7.59 13.94
CA ALA A 260 -15.50 7.64 15.21
C ALA A 260 -14.96 6.58 16.19
N LEU A 261 -14.98 6.89 17.47
CA LEU A 261 -14.60 5.99 18.55
C LEU A 261 -15.83 5.69 19.40
N TYR A 262 -15.98 4.41 19.75
CA TYR A 262 -17.11 3.91 20.54
C TYR A 262 -16.60 3.28 21.82
N ALA A 263 -17.31 3.53 22.92
CA ALA A 263 -17.02 2.92 24.21
C ALA A 263 -17.15 1.39 24.13
N GLY A 264 -16.42 0.68 25.00
CA GLY A 264 -16.45 -0.78 25.07
C GLY A 264 -15.08 -1.42 25.18
N LYS A 265 -15.03 -2.74 25.03
CA LYS A 265 -13.81 -3.55 25.14
C LYS A 265 -13.08 -3.61 23.79
N HIS A 266 -11.96 -2.92 23.67
CA HIS A 266 -11.10 -2.94 22.49
C HIS A 266 -9.99 -3.97 22.68
N ARG A 267 -9.99 -5.01 21.83
CA ARG A 267 -8.98 -6.06 21.85
C ARG A 267 -7.77 -5.63 21.03
N VAL A 268 -6.57 -5.97 21.50
CA VAL A 268 -5.31 -5.72 20.80
C VAL A 268 -4.56 -7.03 20.63
N GLU A 269 -4.23 -7.39 19.40
CA GLU A 269 -3.38 -8.54 19.08
C GLU A 269 -2.00 -8.05 18.61
N VAL A 270 -0.95 -8.81 18.91
CA VAL A 270 0.37 -8.62 18.31
C VAL A 270 0.53 -9.57 17.12
N GLN A 271 1.02 -9.03 16.00
CA GLN A 271 1.38 -9.78 14.82
C GLN A 271 2.90 -9.79 14.68
N VAL A 272 3.53 -10.95 14.62
CA VAL A 272 4.97 -11.08 14.33
C VAL A 272 5.13 -11.92 13.07
N ASN A 273 5.74 -11.35 12.04
CA ASN A 273 5.94 -11.99 10.74
C ASN A 273 4.64 -12.65 10.21
N GLY A 274 3.52 -11.94 10.35
CA GLY A 274 2.20 -12.41 9.89
C GLY A 274 1.41 -13.25 10.89
N HIS A 275 2.06 -13.80 11.92
CA HIS A 275 1.41 -14.66 12.91
C HIS A 275 0.84 -13.86 14.08
N ARG A 276 -0.39 -14.19 14.53
CA ARG A 276 -0.98 -13.68 15.77
C ARG A 276 -0.33 -14.42 16.95
N VAL A 277 0.45 -13.72 17.76
CA VAL A 277 1.29 -14.37 18.79
C VAL A 277 0.81 -14.16 20.22
N THR A 278 0.08 -13.08 20.50
CA THR A 278 -0.47 -12.77 21.82
C THR A 278 -1.57 -11.71 21.70
N GLU A 279 -2.44 -11.61 22.68
CA GLU A 279 -3.50 -10.62 22.75
C GLU A 279 -3.74 -10.11 24.17
N ALA A 280 -4.30 -8.91 24.25
CA ALA A 280 -4.80 -8.30 25.48
C ALA A 280 -5.95 -7.35 25.13
N PHE A 281 -6.51 -6.66 26.11
CA PHE A 281 -7.58 -5.69 25.86
C PHE A 281 -7.48 -4.49 26.81
N PHE A 282 -8.14 -3.41 26.41
CA PHE A 282 -8.47 -2.28 27.26
C PHE A 282 -9.94 -1.89 27.07
N VAL A 283 -10.49 -1.13 28.01
CA VAL A 283 -11.84 -0.56 27.94
C VAL A 283 -11.74 0.91 27.60
N LEU A 284 -12.44 1.34 26.55
CA LEU A 284 -12.64 2.75 26.25
C LEU A 284 -13.96 3.21 26.87
N ARG A 285 -13.91 4.32 27.61
CA ARG A 285 -15.07 5.07 28.09
C ARG A 285 -15.22 6.33 27.24
N THR A 286 -16.47 6.77 27.08
CA THR A 286 -16.80 8.03 26.40
C THR A 286 -16.41 9.23 27.22
#